data_AF-A0A6S7KVI3-F1
#
_entry.id   AF-A0A6S7KVI3-F1
#
_cell.length_a   1.000
_cell.length_b   1.000
_cell.length_c   1.000
_cell.angle_alpha   90.00
_cell.angle_beta   90.00
_cell.angle_gamma   90.00
#
_symmetry.space_group_name_H-M   'P 1'
#
loop_
_entity.id
_entity.type
_entity.pdbx_description
1 polymer ?
#
loop_
_entity_poly.entity_id
_entity_poly.type
_entity_poly.pdbx_seq_one_letter_code
_entity_poly.pdbx_strand_id
1 'polypeptide(L)'
;MSTKLGIDLLSPLEKSYLEALAESYHNAKSWETRRQILSIMSGVANYNHIVKFIPGLTRYRYSVANLHRLQFGRGAPVEHQPLTRIKVDIKQLDHFLGFITSPHLIQDLPFGNNKLKLSNGQTMEVPNVIRTLIPERIARQYTQYCEDTGFTPFSKSTMLRVLSECSATVRKSLQGLDYYAAEGAQAFDNLI
;
A
#
# COMPACT_ATOMS: atom_id res chain seq x y z
N MET A 1 -12.85 -23.88 -46.42
CA MET A 1 -12.39 -23.20 -47.65
C MET A 1 -11.39 -22.14 -47.25
N SER A 2 -10.17 -22.32 -47.71
CA SER A 2 -8.98 -21.54 -47.36
C SER A 2 -8.97 -20.19 -48.06
N THR A 3 -9.07 -19.09 -47.33
CA THR A 3 -8.63 -17.77 -47.80
C THR A 3 -7.17 -17.55 -47.38
N LYS A 4 -6.27 -18.22 -48.10
CA LYS A 4 -4.90 -17.72 -48.29
C LYS A 4 -5.00 -16.57 -49.30
N LEU A 5 -4.93 -15.31 -48.86
CA LEU A 5 -4.55 -14.15 -49.69
C LEU A 5 -4.44 -12.91 -48.80
N GLY A 6 -3.21 -12.44 -48.60
CA GLY A 6 -2.88 -11.25 -47.81
C GLY A 6 -1.43 -11.28 -47.29
N ILE A 7 -0.50 -11.73 -48.13
CA ILE A 7 0.94 -11.65 -47.86
C ILE A 7 1.41 -10.26 -48.36
N ASP A 8 2.01 -9.51 -47.44
CA ASP A 8 2.98 -8.42 -47.64
C ASP A 8 2.63 -7.20 -48.50
N LEU A 9 1.72 -6.35 -48.02
CA LEU A 9 1.99 -4.91 -48.11
C LEU A 9 1.27 -4.18 -46.96
N LEU A 10 1.97 -3.97 -45.84
CA LEU A 10 1.56 -2.93 -44.89
C LEU A 10 1.40 -1.64 -45.70
N SER A 11 0.24 -1.00 -45.59
CA SER A 11 -0.02 0.29 -46.23
C SER A 11 1.10 1.27 -45.83
N PRO A 12 1.52 2.20 -46.72
CA PRO A 12 2.50 3.23 -46.36
C PRO A 12 2.15 3.96 -45.06
N LEU A 13 0.86 4.15 -44.80
CA LEU A 13 0.34 4.74 -43.56
C LEU A 13 0.58 3.84 -42.33
N GLU A 14 0.38 2.53 -42.46
CA GLU A 14 0.61 1.57 -41.37
C GLU A 14 2.09 1.44 -41.03
N LYS A 15 2.97 1.55 -42.03
CA LYS A 15 4.43 1.58 -41.81
C LYS A 15 4.86 2.82 -41.03
N SER A 16 4.42 4.00 -41.46
CA SER A 16 4.70 5.26 -40.75
C SER A 16 4.15 5.23 -39.31
N TYR A 17 2.97 4.65 -39.12
CA TYR A 17 2.38 4.47 -37.79
C TYR A 17 3.21 3.51 -36.91
N LEU A 18 3.67 2.38 -37.46
CA LEU A 18 4.51 1.43 -36.72
C LEU A 18 5.89 2.01 -36.40
N GLU A 19 6.45 2.87 -37.26
CA GLU A 19 7.70 3.59 -37.00
C GLU A 19 7.55 4.55 -35.81
N ALA A 20 6.48 5.35 -35.79
CA ALA A 20 6.20 6.27 -34.68
C ALA A 20 5.98 5.53 -33.35
N LEU A 21 5.31 4.37 -33.39
CA LEU A 21 5.15 3.52 -32.21
C LEU A 21 6.46 2.85 -31.77
N ALA A 22 7.34 2.47 -32.71
CA ALA A 22 8.64 1.93 -32.39
C ALA A 22 9.53 2.98 -31.71
N GLU A 23 9.50 4.23 -32.18
CA GLU A 23 10.18 5.34 -31.51
C GLU A 23 9.66 5.54 -30.08
N SER A 24 8.33 5.54 -29.91
CA SER A 24 7.69 5.62 -28.60
C SER A 24 8.10 4.47 -27.68
N TYR A 25 8.25 3.25 -28.23
CA TYR A 25 8.70 2.07 -27.48
C TYR A 25 10.16 2.22 -26.99
N HIS A 26 11.04 2.80 -27.81
CA HIS A 26 12.43 3.05 -27.42
C HIS A 26 12.53 4.15 -26.36
N ASN A 27 11.72 5.20 -26.47
CA ASN A 27 11.66 6.31 -25.50
C ASN A 27 11.02 5.93 -24.16
N ALA A 28 10.18 4.91 -24.12
CA ALA A 28 9.54 4.44 -22.90
C ALA A 28 10.57 3.87 -21.89
N LYS A 29 10.50 4.37 -20.64
CA LYS A 29 11.41 3.98 -19.55
C LYS A 29 10.97 2.71 -18.82
N SER A 30 9.66 2.48 -18.71
CA SER A 30 9.09 1.33 -17.99
C SER A 30 8.67 0.22 -18.94
N TRP A 31 8.67 -1.01 -18.44
CA TRP A 31 8.19 -2.16 -19.21
C TRP A 31 6.68 -2.07 -19.45
N GLU A 32 5.93 -1.50 -18.52
CA GLU A 32 4.49 -1.34 -18.61
C GLU A 32 4.08 -0.47 -19.79
N THR A 33 4.73 0.69 -19.94
CA THR A 33 4.48 1.59 -21.09
C THR A 33 4.94 0.93 -22.39
N ARG A 34 6.08 0.23 -22.39
CA ARG A 34 6.55 -0.56 -23.54
C ARG A 34 5.54 -1.65 -23.94
N ARG A 35 4.95 -2.34 -22.97
CA ARG A 35 3.95 -3.38 -23.18
C ARG A 35 2.64 -2.80 -23.71
N GLN A 36 2.23 -1.62 -23.25
CA GLN A 36 1.08 -0.90 -23.80
C GLN A 36 1.30 -0.57 -25.28
N ILE A 37 2.45 0.03 -25.61
CA ILE A 37 2.80 0.37 -27.00
C ILE A 37 2.85 -0.89 -27.87
N LEU A 38 3.51 -1.96 -27.40
CA LEU A 38 3.54 -3.24 -28.12
C LEU A 38 2.15 -3.86 -28.27
N SER A 39 1.25 -3.66 -27.30
CA SER A 39 -0.12 -4.18 -27.40
C SER A 39 -0.89 -3.50 -28.55
N ILE A 40 -0.62 -2.23 -28.82
CA ILE A 40 -1.16 -1.50 -29.97
C ILE A 40 -0.58 -2.07 -31.26
N MET A 41 0.77 -2.19 -31.35
CA MET A 41 1.45 -2.73 -32.53
C MET A 41 1.00 -4.16 -32.86
N SER A 42 0.84 -5.02 -31.84
CA SER A 42 0.40 -6.42 -32.00
C SER A 42 -1.01 -6.57 -32.58
N GLY A 43 -1.83 -5.51 -32.51
CA GLY A 43 -3.14 -5.47 -33.14
C GLY A 43 -3.12 -5.06 -34.62
N VAL A 44 -1.99 -4.52 -35.09
CA VAL A 44 -1.80 -4.04 -36.48
C VAL A 44 -0.99 -5.07 -37.29
N ALA A 45 0.04 -5.67 -36.70
CA ALA A 45 0.94 -6.55 -37.42
C ALA A 45 1.41 -7.76 -36.60
N ASN A 46 1.88 -8.78 -37.33
CA ASN A 46 2.44 -9.99 -36.74
C ASN A 46 3.87 -9.75 -36.22
N TYR A 47 4.35 -10.63 -35.35
CA TYR A 47 5.70 -10.57 -34.77
C TYR A 47 6.81 -10.35 -35.82
N ASN A 48 6.75 -11.07 -36.95
CA ASN A 48 7.75 -11.01 -38.01
C ASN A 48 7.89 -9.61 -38.64
N HIS A 49 6.82 -8.83 -38.64
CA HIS A 49 6.84 -7.46 -39.16
C HIS A 49 7.28 -6.48 -38.07
N ILE A 50 6.81 -6.63 -36.84
CA ILE A 50 7.14 -5.73 -35.72
C ILE A 50 8.62 -5.82 -35.33
N VAL A 51 9.23 -7.01 -35.38
CA VAL A 51 10.66 -7.21 -35.13
C VAL A 51 11.55 -6.38 -36.06
N LYS A 52 11.08 -6.07 -37.28
CA LYS A 52 11.83 -5.22 -38.22
C LYS A 52 11.94 -3.78 -37.73
N PHE A 53 10.93 -3.29 -36.99
CA PHE A 53 10.92 -1.95 -36.42
C PHE A 53 11.57 -1.89 -35.03
N ILE A 54 11.53 -3.00 -34.27
CA ILE A 54 12.12 -3.11 -32.93
C ILE A 54 13.11 -4.28 -32.93
N PRO A 55 14.36 -4.07 -33.35
CA PRO A 55 15.38 -5.11 -33.33
C PRO A 55 15.64 -5.56 -31.89
N GLY A 56 15.65 -6.88 -31.66
CA GLY A 56 15.84 -7.47 -30.33
C GLY A 56 14.55 -7.70 -29.53
N LEU A 57 13.36 -7.43 -30.11
CA LEU A 57 12.09 -7.83 -29.50
C LEU A 57 12.00 -9.35 -29.41
N THR A 58 11.79 -9.89 -28.21
CA THR A 58 11.61 -11.33 -28.02
C THR A 58 10.16 -11.76 -28.30
N ARG A 59 9.99 -12.98 -28.79
CA ARG A 59 8.66 -13.56 -29.02
C ARG A 59 7.81 -13.60 -27.74
N TYR A 60 8.44 -13.84 -26.60
CA TYR A 60 7.79 -13.77 -25.29
C TYR A 60 7.16 -12.39 -25.03
N ARG A 61 7.92 -11.30 -25.21
CA ARG A 61 7.42 -9.92 -24.99
C ARG A 61 6.26 -9.58 -25.93
N TYR A 62 6.34 -10.03 -27.18
CA TYR A 62 5.24 -9.90 -28.13
C TYR A 62 3.99 -10.67 -27.68
N SER A 63 4.14 -11.94 -27.29
CA SER A 63 3.01 -12.76 -26.81
C SER A 63 2.35 -12.17 -25.56
N VAL A 64 3.14 -11.67 -24.60
CA VAL A 64 2.62 -11.01 -23.39
C VAL A 64 1.86 -9.72 -23.74
N ALA A 65 2.35 -8.92 -24.69
CA ALA A 65 1.66 -7.71 -25.14
C ALA A 65 0.37 -8.03 -25.91
N ASN A 66 0.37 -9.10 -26.72
CA ASN A 66 -0.83 -9.56 -27.43
C ASN A 66 -1.87 -10.16 -26.47
N LEU A 67 -1.44 -10.91 -25.45
CA LEU A 67 -2.32 -11.38 -24.38
C LEU A 67 -2.96 -10.20 -23.64
N HIS A 68 -2.16 -9.19 -23.30
CA HIS A 68 -2.65 -7.96 -22.69
C HIS A 68 -3.69 -7.25 -23.56
N ARG A 69 -3.44 -7.15 -24.87
CA ARG A 69 -4.40 -6.61 -25.84
C ARG A 69 -5.74 -7.36 -25.81
N LEU A 70 -5.71 -8.68 -25.71
CA LEU A 70 -6.91 -9.52 -25.67
C LEU A 70 -7.68 -9.39 -24.36
N GLN A 71 -6.99 -9.24 -23.23
CA GLN A 71 -7.61 -9.17 -21.90
C GLN A 71 -8.12 -7.78 -21.54
N PHE A 72 -7.36 -6.73 -21.85
CA PHE A 72 -7.60 -5.37 -21.37
C PHE A 72 -7.84 -4.35 -22.49
N GLY A 73 -7.60 -4.74 -23.75
CA GLY A 73 -7.69 -3.85 -24.90
C GLY A 73 -6.34 -3.25 -25.32
N ARG A 74 -6.34 -2.53 -26.46
CA ARG A 74 -5.14 -1.91 -27.04
C ARG A 74 -4.72 -0.70 -26.21
N GLY A 75 -3.46 -0.67 -25.77
CA GLY A 75 -2.89 0.49 -25.07
C GLY A 75 -3.45 0.76 -23.67
N ALA A 76 -4.28 -0.15 -23.13
CA ALA A 76 -4.90 0.04 -21.83
C ALA A 76 -3.84 0.15 -20.72
N PRO A 77 -3.95 1.14 -19.81
CA PRO A 77 -3.07 1.20 -18.66
C PRO A 77 -3.29 -0.04 -17.79
N VAL A 78 -2.21 -0.62 -17.30
CA VAL A 78 -2.31 -1.72 -16.34
C VAL A 78 -2.48 -1.09 -14.99
N GLU A 79 -3.62 -1.34 -14.36
CA GLU A 79 -3.84 -0.93 -12.98
C GLU A 79 -2.75 -1.56 -12.13
N HIS A 80 -1.80 -0.73 -11.68
CA HIS A 80 -0.92 -1.10 -10.60
C HIS A 80 -1.78 -1.11 -9.35
N GLN A 81 -2.33 -2.28 -9.01
CA GLN A 81 -2.72 -2.52 -7.64
C GLN A 81 -1.42 -2.52 -6.84
N PRO A 82 -1.17 -1.53 -5.95
CA PRO A 82 -0.06 -1.63 -5.04
C PRO A 82 -0.35 -2.85 -4.19
N LEU A 83 0.40 -3.93 -4.43
CA LEU A 83 0.40 -5.07 -3.53
C LEU A 83 1.08 -4.60 -2.25
N THR A 84 0.30 -3.97 -1.36
CA THR A 84 0.70 -3.68 0.01
C THR A 84 0.91 -5.01 0.70
N ARG A 85 2.12 -5.55 0.60
CA ARG A 85 2.52 -6.72 1.35
C ARG A 85 2.37 -6.37 2.83
N ILE A 86 1.41 -7.00 3.49
CA ILE A 86 1.26 -6.95 4.94
C ILE A 86 2.52 -7.61 5.51
N LYS A 87 3.47 -6.80 5.98
CA LYS A 87 4.75 -7.25 6.57
C LYS A 87 4.66 -7.43 8.09
N VAL A 88 3.45 -7.52 8.64
CA VAL A 88 3.23 -7.63 10.07
C VAL A 88 2.50 -8.94 10.34
N ASP A 89 2.99 -9.71 11.31
CA ASP A 89 2.30 -10.90 11.76
C ASP A 89 0.97 -10.50 12.43
N ILE A 90 -0.11 -11.15 12.00
CA ILE A 90 -1.46 -10.82 12.43
C ILE A 90 -1.62 -11.10 13.94
N LYS A 91 -0.99 -12.15 14.46
CA LYS A 91 -1.06 -12.49 15.89
C LYS A 91 -0.37 -11.43 16.75
N GLN A 92 0.81 -10.97 16.33
CA GLN A 92 1.49 -9.87 17.01
C GLN A 92 0.68 -8.57 16.96
N LEU A 93 0.03 -8.27 15.83
CA LEU A 93 -0.82 -7.09 15.69
C LEU A 93 -2.03 -7.17 16.61
N ASP A 94 -2.73 -8.29 16.62
CA ASP A 94 -3.92 -8.51 17.45
C ASP A 94 -3.59 -8.40 18.95
N HIS A 95 -2.50 -9.05 19.38
CA HIS A 95 -2.02 -8.96 20.76
C HIS A 95 -1.68 -7.51 21.17
N PHE A 96 -1.01 -6.76 20.30
CA PHE A 96 -0.70 -5.35 20.56
C PHE A 96 -1.95 -4.48 20.56
N LEU A 97 -2.90 -4.72 19.66
CA LEU A 97 -4.18 -4.01 19.64
C LEU A 97 -4.95 -4.24 20.92
N GLY A 98 -5.03 -5.49 21.40
CA GLY A 98 -5.65 -5.84 22.69
C GLY A 98 -4.96 -5.15 23.88
N PHE A 99 -3.62 -5.04 23.85
CA PHE A 99 -2.88 -4.31 24.87
C PHE A 99 -3.26 -2.82 24.87
N ILE A 100 -3.19 -2.14 23.72
CA ILE A 100 -3.45 -0.69 23.64
C ILE A 100 -4.94 -0.33 23.79
N THR A 101 -5.85 -1.30 23.64
CA THR A 101 -7.28 -1.14 23.91
C THR A 101 -7.69 -1.52 25.33
N SER A 102 -6.74 -1.99 26.14
CA SER A 102 -6.99 -2.36 27.53
C SER A 102 -7.42 -1.15 28.37
N PRO A 103 -8.37 -1.31 29.31
CA PRO A 103 -8.84 -0.23 30.20
C PRO A 103 -7.73 0.32 31.13
N HIS A 104 -6.59 -0.36 31.21
CA HIS A 104 -5.42 0.12 31.94
C HIS A 104 -4.68 1.24 31.20
N LEU A 105 -4.81 1.29 29.87
CA LEU A 105 -4.15 2.28 29.00
C LEU A 105 -5.11 3.31 28.42
N ILE A 106 -6.39 2.94 28.34
CA ILE A 106 -7.46 3.81 27.87
C ILE A 106 -8.23 4.39 29.04
N GLN A 107 -8.54 5.67 28.93
CA GLN A 107 -9.56 6.30 29.76
C GLN A 107 -10.79 6.59 28.88
N ASP A 108 -11.88 5.88 29.17
CA ASP A 108 -13.18 6.13 28.53
C ASP A 108 -13.81 7.38 29.15
N LEU A 109 -13.38 8.55 28.69
CA LEU A 109 -14.10 9.80 28.91
C LEU A 109 -14.72 10.26 27.61
N PRO A 110 -15.98 10.74 27.61
CA PRO A 110 -16.61 11.29 26.42
C PRO A 110 -15.93 12.61 26.04
N PHE A 111 -14.83 12.53 25.28
CA PHE A 111 -14.08 13.68 24.80
C PHE A 111 -14.16 13.78 23.27
N GLY A 112 -15.35 14.15 22.79
CA GLY A 112 -15.64 14.31 21.36
C GLY A 112 -15.85 12.99 20.62
N ASN A 113 -16.43 13.10 19.43
CA ASN A 113 -16.77 11.98 18.56
C ASN A 113 -16.04 12.13 17.23
N ASN A 114 -15.59 11.01 16.67
CA ASN A 114 -15.03 10.95 15.33
C ASN A 114 -16.01 10.29 14.36
N LYS A 115 -16.08 10.81 13.12
CA LYS A 115 -17.00 10.31 12.09
C LYS A 115 -16.24 9.40 11.13
N LEU A 116 -16.49 8.10 11.22
CA LEU A 116 -15.92 7.10 10.32
C LEU A 116 -16.83 6.94 9.10
N LYS A 117 -16.31 7.22 7.91
CA LYS A 117 -17.01 6.97 6.65
C LYS A 117 -16.69 5.56 6.16
N LEU A 118 -17.70 4.71 6.09
CA LEU A 118 -17.61 3.35 5.58
C LEU A 118 -17.55 3.35 4.04
N SER A 119 -17.01 2.30 3.45
CA SER A 119 -16.92 2.10 2.00
C SER A 119 -18.29 2.01 1.31
N ASN A 120 -19.34 1.72 2.07
CA ASN A 120 -20.74 1.76 1.62
C ASN A 120 -21.36 3.18 1.65
N GLY A 121 -20.60 4.21 2.04
CA GLY A 121 -21.05 5.60 2.12
C GLY A 121 -21.72 6.00 3.44
N GLN A 122 -21.97 5.05 4.35
CA GLN A 122 -22.52 5.35 5.67
C GLN A 122 -21.48 6.02 6.58
N THR A 123 -21.93 6.85 7.51
CA THR A 123 -21.07 7.51 8.50
C THR A 123 -21.44 7.01 9.89
N MET A 124 -20.46 6.50 10.62
CA MET A 124 -20.60 6.01 12.00
C MET A 124 -19.89 6.96 12.96
N GLU A 125 -20.54 7.33 14.05
CA GLU A 125 -19.90 8.11 15.12
C GLU A 125 -19.28 7.18 16.15
N VAL A 126 -17.99 7.36 16.40
CA VAL A 126 -17.23 6.61 17.41
C VAL A 126 -16.68 7.58 18.43
N PRO A 127 -16.88 7.34 19.74
CA PRO A 127 -16.31 8.21 20.77
C PRO A 127 -14.78 8.20 20.68
N ASN A 128 -14.16 9.36 20.89
CA ASN A 128 -12.72 9.42 20.95
C ASN A 128 -12.23 8.72 22.21
N VAL A 129 -11.22 7.88 22.00
CA VAL A 129 -10.52 7.18 23.06
C VAL A 129 -9.35 8.05 23.52
N ILE A 130 -9.19 8.24 24.83
CA ILE A 130 -8.03 8.91 25.41
C ILE A 130 -7.02 7.85 25.87
N ARG A 131 -5.78 7.94 25.39
CA ARG A 131 -4.67 7.17 25.98
C ARG A 131 -4.04 7.93 27.13
N THR A 132 -3.85 7.25 28.25
CA THR A 132 -3.26 7.84 29.46
C THR A 132 -1.74 8.00 29.35
N LEU A 133 -1.09 7.22 28.47
CA LEU A 133 0.35 7.18 28.30
C LEU A 133 0.82 7.67 26.92
N ILE A 134 2.03 8.21 26.88
CA ILE A 134 2.72 8.64 25.66
C ILE A 134 3.12 7.39 24.84
N PRO A 135 3.04 7.43 23.49
CA PRO A 135 3.37 6.28 22.63
C PRO A 135 4.69 5.57 22.92
N GLU A 136 5.75 6.32 23.27
CA GLU A 136 7.03 5.73 23.62
C GLU A 136 6.98 4.90 24.91
N ARG A 137 6.22 5.36 25.91
CA ARG A 137 6.04 4.66 27.18
C ARG A 137 5.18 3.41 26.99
N ILE A 138 4.15 3.48 26.14
CA ILE A 138 3.34 2.32 25.74
C ILE A 138 4.22 1.25 25.09
N ALA A 139 5.09 1.65 24.15
CA ALA A 139 5.99 0.70 23.50
C ALA A 139 6.94 0.04 24.50
N ARG A 140 7.48 0.80 25.46
CA ARG A 140 8.36 0.24 26.52
C ARG A 140 7.62 -0.76 27.41
N GLN A 141 6.43 -0.39 27.89
CA GLN A 141 5.62 -1.27 28.75
C GLN A 141 5.17 -2.53 28.01
N TYR A 142 4.82 -2.40 26.72
CA TYR A 142 4.44 -3.56 25.92
C TYR A 142 5.60 -4.55 25.76
N THR A 143 6.82 -4.06 25.50
CA THR A 143 8.00 -4.93 25.44
C THR A 143 8.19 -5.69 26.75
N GLN A 144 8.11 -4.99 27.89
CA GLN A 144 8.25 -5.62 29.21
C GLN A 144 7.14 -6.65 29.49
N TYR A 145 5.88 -6.31 29.15
CA TYR A 145 4.76 -7.24 29.25
C TYR A 145 4.94 -8.49 28.38
N CYS A 146 5.52 -8.34 27.19
CA CYS A 146 5.82 -9.47 26.30
C CYS A 146 6.93 -10.36 26.87
N GLU A 147 7.95 -9.78 27.51
CA GLU A 147 9.00 -10.53 28.22
C GLU A 147 8.39 -11.37 29.37
N ASP A 148 7.49 -10.79 30.16
CA ASP A 148 6.84 -11.48 31.28
C ASP A 148 5.89 -12.60 30.83
N THR A 149 5.24 -12.43 29.68
CA THR A 149 4.27 -13.41 29.13
C THR A 149 4.90 -14.42 28.18
N GLY A 150 6.20 -14.30 27.88
CA GLY A 150 6.88 -15.16 26.92
C GLY A 150 6.45 -14.93 25.46
N PHE A 151 5.92 -13.75 25.14
CA PHE A 151 5.50 -13.38 23.79
C PHE A 151 6.62 -12.65 23.05
N THR A 152 6.76 -12.86 21.73
CA THR A 152 7.72 -12.11 20.91
C THR A 152 7.02 -10.95 20.20
N PRO A 153 7.26 -9.68 20.59
CA PRO A 153 6.65 -8.52 19.95
C PRO A 153 7.34 -8.18 18.62
N PHE A 154 6.70 -7.34 17.79
CA PHE A 154 7.38 -6.71 16.66
C PHE A 154 8.25 -5.53 17.13
N SER A 155 9.06 -4.99 16.20
CA SER A 155 10.00 -3.91 16.50
C SER A 155 9.31 -2.64 17.05
N LYS A 156 10.05 -1.87 17.88
CA LYS A 156 9.57 -0.59 18.44
C LYS A 156 9.09 0.38 17.35
N SER A 157 9.73 0.43 16.19
CA SER A 157 9.30 1.30 15.09
C SER A 157 7.95 0.87 14.51
N THR A 158 7.67 -0.43 14.44
CA THR A 158 6.36 -0.96 14.06
C THR A 158 5.29 -0.60 15.09
N MET A 159 5.59 -0.68 16.40
CA MET A 159 4.67 -0.23 17.47
C MET A 159 4.30 1.24 17.33
N LEU A 160 5.29 2.10 17.13
CA LEU A 160 5.04 3.54 16.98
C LEU A 160 4.23 3.86 15.72
N ARG A 161 4.42 3.11 14.62
CA ARG A 161 3.59 3.23 13.42
C ARG A 161 2.14 2.80 13.67
N VAL A 162 1.92 1.68 14.37
CA VAL A 162 0.56 1.26 14.72
C VAL A 162 -0.12 2.31 15.61
N LEU A 163 0.61 2.88 16.58
CA LEU A 163 0.10 3.92 17.45
C LEU A 163 -0.20 5.24 16.71
N SER A 164 0.54 5.58 15.64
CA SER A 164 0.25 6.75 14.82
C SER A 164 -0.99 6.58 13.95
N GLU A 165 -1.21 5.37 13.40
CA GLU A 165 -2.42 5.06 12.62
C GLU A 165 -3.66 4.94 13.50
N CYS A 166 -3.53 4.29 14.65
CA CYS A 166 -4.56 4.24 15.69
C CYS A 166 -4.56 5.55 16.47
N SER A 167 -4.85 6.68 15.82
CA SER A 167 -4.90 7.98 16.48
C SER A 167 -5.90 7.96 17.65
N ALA A 168 -5.39 8.25 18.84
CA ALA A 168 -6.17 8.41 20.06
C ALA A 168 -5.83 9.79 20.62
N THR A 169 -6.80 10.44 21.25
CA THR A 169 -6.55 11.76 21.84
C THR A 169 -5.55 11.56 22.98
N VAL A 170 -4.38 12.19 22.87
CA VAL A 170 -3.42 12.21 23.98
C VAL A 170 -3.90 13.25 24.98
N ARG A 171 -3.97 12.89 26.27
CA ARG A 171 -4.31 13.85 27.33
C ARG A 171 -3.23 14.93 27.36
N LYS A 172 -3.54 16.11 26.82
CA LYS A 172 -2.79 17.33 27.16
C LYS A 172 -3.18 17.67 28.58
N SER A 173 -2.17 17.90 29.43
CA SER A 173 -2.41 18.23 30.81
C SER A 173 -3.34 19.45 30.90
N LEU A 174 -4.42 19.31 31.66
CA LEU A 174 -5.25 20.46 32.03
C LEU A 174 -4.44 21.17 33.11
N GLN A 175 -3.82 22.30 32.74
CA GLN A 175 -3.09 23.18 33.67
C GLN A 175 -3.91 23.34 34.96
N GLY A 176 -3.48 22.68 36.03
CA GLY A 176 -4.14 22.74 37.34
C GLY A 176 -4.22 21.42 38.12
N LEU A 177 -4.02 20.25 37.48
CA LEU A 177 -4.09 18.93 38.16
C LEU A 177 -2.75 18.19 38.28
N ASP A 178 -1.67 18.71 37.66
CA ASP A 178 -0.41 17.96 37.49
C ASP A 178 0.49 17.89 38.72
N TYR A 179 0.25 18.70 39.75
CA TYR A 179 1.19 18.74 40.88
C TYR A 179 1.20 17.43 41.68
N TYR A 180 0.03 16.82 41.92
CA TYR A 180 -0.06 15.61 42.75
C TYR A 180 0.31 14.32 42.00
N ALA A 181 0.03 14.24 40.69
CA ALA A 181 0.33 13.05 39.89
C ALA A 181 1.82 12.98 39.47
N ALA A 182 2.45 14.13 39.22
CA ALA A 182 3.88 14.19 38.92
C ALA A 182 4.72 13.83 40.15
N GLU A 183 4.33 14.29 41.33
CA GLU A 183 5.01 13.95 42.60
C GLU A 183 4.89 12.46 42.95
N GLY A 184 3.71 11.85 42.69
CA GLY A 184 3.52 10.40 42.86
C GLY A 184 4.36 9.54 41.90
N ALA A 185 4.54 9.97 40.64
CA ALA A 185 5.37 9.24 39.68
C ALA A 185 6.88 9.34 40.01
N GLN A 186 7.32 10.50 40.54
CA GLN A 186 8.71 10.71 40.95
C GLN A 186 9.12 9.82 42.13
N ALA A 187 8.18 9.47 43.01
CA ALA A 187 8.44 8.53 44.12
C ALA A 187 8.76 7.11 43.63
N PHE A 188 8.18 6.66 42.51
CA PHE A 188 8.49 5.35 41.91
C PHE A 188 9.82 5.35 41.14
N ASP A 189 10.19 6.48 40.53
CA ASP A 189 11.47 6.60 39.82
C ASP A 189 12.68 6.64 40.79
N ASN A 190 12.47 6.97 42.07
CA ASN A 190 13.50 7.04 43.11
C ASN A 190 13.70 5.73 43.91
N LEU A 191 13.01 4.65 43.54
CA LEU A 191 13.06 3.34 44.22
C LEU A 191 14.04 2.35 43.56
N ILE A 192 14.93 2.84 42.68
CA ILE A 192 16.02 2.08 42.06
C ILE A 192 17.34 2.42 42.75
#